data_AF-A0AA93L833-F1
#
_entry.id   AF-A0AA93L833-F1
#
_cell.length_a   1.000
_cell.length_b   1.000
_cell.length_c   1.000
_cell.angle_alpha   90.00
_cell.angle_beta   90.00
_cell.angle_gamma   90.00
#
_symmetry.space_group_name_H-M   'P 1'
#
loop_
_entity.id
_entity.type
_entity.pdbx_description
1 polymer ?
#
loop_
_entity_poly.entity_id
_entity_poly.type
_entity_poly.pdbx_seq_one_letter_code
_entity_poly.pdbx_strand_id
1 'polypeptide(L)'
;MVEIKAEFSGPGVEALKEVASGGRGALRRAFGSALTEFGDMLSDQMKLWRFQNLLRIQRKVDRIAAERDFPDALLQALPFGDAMRTLEAASQEDEDDVQELWARLIVKAATAERPSINKLHIELLRSLTPADSALLDLLYPRVAERLFHSKEEVNAYTAEANAKADASWRTFSEEERGVSIQNLHRLRCITATPRFFNANGVLTAFYDRDRRIDAALIDPQRFQEMLSSLLTLIYQASGAVPYAEDQSIPIQYQSPFGVGGLMGSIAVPELSHMLTPLGMEFMKAVTMDRSDPK
;
A
#
# COMPACT_ATOMS: atom_id res chain seq x y z
N MET A 1 51.21 13.39 22.11
CA MET A 1 49.78 13.64 21.83
C MET A 1 49.67 13.82 20.33
N VAL A 2 49.34 12.73 19.63
CA VAL A 2 49.38 12.68 18.15
C VAL A 2 48.00 13.06 17.64
N GLU A 3 47.91 14.21 16.97
CA GLU A 3 46.76 14.55 16.13
C GLU A 3 46.76 13.62 14.92
N ILE A 4 45.76 12.75 14.84
CA ILE A 4 45.46 12.01 13.60
C ILE A 4 44.54 12.91 12.78
N LYS A 5 45.13 13.72 11.89
CA LYS A 5 44.41 14.27 10.74
C LYS A 5 44.14 13.13 9.77
N ALA A 6 42.94 12.57 9.81
CA ALA A 6 42.45 11.71 8.75
C ALA A 6 42.05 12.61 7.56
N GLU A 7 42.96 12.80 6.60
CA GLU A 7 42.61 13.31 5.28
C GLU A 7 41.80 12.24 4.55
N PHE A 8 40.48 12.44 4.48
CA PHE A 8 39.57 11.57 3.74
C PHE A 8 39.55 11.96 2.26
N SER A 9 40.42 11.33 1.46
CA SER A 9 40.33 11.28 0.00
C SER A 9 39.89 9.87 -0.42
N GLY A 10 38.57 9.64 -0.43
CA GLY A 10 37.98 8.37 -0.88
C GLY A 10 36.95 8.62 -1.99
N PRO A 11 36.64 7.61 -2.83
CA PRO A 11 35.70 7.74 -3.95
C PRO A 11 34.30 8.21 -3.53
N GLY A 12 33.89 7.99 -2.27
CA GLY A 12 32.65 8.51 -1.71
C GLY A 12 32.64 10.04 -1.50
N VAL A 13 33.79 10.65 -1.20
CA VAL A 13 33.93 12.11 -1.03
C VAL A 13 33.95 12.80 -2.40
N GLU A 14 34.56 12.16 -3.40
CA GLU A 14 34.54 12.64 -4.78
C GLU A 14 33.12 12.53 -5.37
N ALA A 15 32.39 11.43 -5.14
CA ALA A 15 30.99 11.29 -5.55
C ALA A 15 30.04 12.25 -4.81
N LEU A 16 30.29 12.53 -3.53
CA LEU A 16 29.61 13.57 -2.76
C LEU A 16 29.82 14.95 -3.38
N LYS A 17 31.07 15.30 -3.71
CA LYS A 17 31.39 16.56 -4.39
C LYS A 17 30.81 16.59 -5.79
N GLU A 18 30.84 15.50 -6.54
CA GLU A 18 30.30 15.43 -7.90
C GLU A 18 28.77 15.60 -7.89
N VAL A 19 28.02 14.95 -7.00
CA VAL A 19 26.55 15.14 -6.89
C VAL A 19 26.18 16.50 -6.28
N ALA A 20 27.01 17.02 -5.36
CA ALA A 20 26.84 18.34 -4.75
C ALA A 20 27.29 19.51 -5.66
N SER A 21 28.16 19.29 -6.64
CA SER A 21 28.68 20.33 -7.55
C SER A 21 28.29 20.14 -9.03
N GLY A 22 27.84 18.96 -9.43
CA GLY A 22 27.59 18.55 -10.81
C GLY A 22 26.47 17.53 -10.96
N GLY A 23 25.26 17.98 -11.32
CA GLY A 23 24.24 17.04 -11.76
C GLY A 23 22.88 17.67 -11.99
N ARG A 24 22.43 17.64 -13.25
CA ARG A 24 21.08 17.97 -13.71
C ARG A 24 20.07 16.85 -13.32
N GLY A 25 20.11 16.37 -12.08
CA GLY A 25 19.33 15.19 -11.63
C GLY A 25 18.01 15.57 -10.93
N ALA A 26 17.00 14.70 -11.03
CA ALA A 26 15.66 14.92 -10.46
C ALA A 26 15.68 15.16 -8.95
N LEU A 27 16.54 14.45 -8.21
CA LEU A 27 16.67 14.58 -6.75
C LEU A 27 17.17 15.99 -6.36
N ARG A 28 18.15 16.54 -7.07
CA ARG A 28 18.63 17.90 -6.80
C ARG A 28 17.55 18.95 -7.10
N ARG A 29 16.71 18.73 -8.11
CA ARG A 29 15.56 19.59 -8.40
C ARG A 29 14.50 19.48 -7.31
N ALA A 30 14.17 18.26 -6.88
CA ALA A 30 13.16 18.01 -5.86
C ALA A 30 13.57 18.52 -4.46
N PHE A 31 14.86 18.46 -4.12
CA PHE A 31 15.34 18.71 -2.75
C PHE A 31 16.27 19.94 -2.58
N GLY A 32 16.77 20.53 -3.67
CA GLY A 32 17.44 21.84 -3.65
C GLY A 32 18.54 22.00 -2.59
N SER A 33 18.47 23.10 -1.83
CA SER A 33 19.43 23.43 -0.76
C SER A 33 19.36 22.49 0.44
N ALA A 34 18.23 21.80 0.66
CA ALA A 34 18.13 20.80 1.72
C ALA A 34 19.10 19.65 1.49
N LEU A 35 19.36 19.28 0.24
CA LEU A 35 20.35 18.25 -0.09
C LEU A 35 21.78 18.70 0.26
N THR A 36 22.09 19.99 0.09
CA THR A 36 23.41 20.56 0.45
C THR A 36 23.57 20.63 1.96
N GLU A 37 22.59 21.17 2.69
CA GLU A 37 22.63 21.23 4.16
C GLU A 37 22.64 19.84 4.78
N PHE A 38 21.83 18.90 4.25
CA PHE A 38 21.84 17.51 4.67
C PHE A 38 23.21 16.88 4.45
N GLY A 39 23.89 17.20 3.34
CA GLY A 39 25.26 16.76 3.05
C GLY A 39 26.32 17.35 4.00
N ASP A 40 26.21 18.63 4.34
CA ASP A 40 27.15 19.30 5.25
C ASP A 40 27.01 18.82 6.71
N MET A 41 25.82 18.33 7.09
CA MET A 41 25.61 17.66 8.38
C MET A 41 26.31 16.29 8.46
N LEU A 42 27.04 15.83 7.42
CA LEU A 42 27.62 14.49 7.31
C LEU A 42 29.18 14.40 7.50
N SER A 43 29.69 13.70 8.53
CA SER A 43 31.05 13.52 9.07
C SER A 43 31.38 12.06 9.59
N ASP A 44 30.81 10.95 9.10
CA ASP A 44 31.20 9.56 9.52
C ASP A 44 30.57 8.43 8.65
N GLN A 45 31.01 7.16 8.78
CA GLN A 45 30.60 5.97 8.01
C GLN A 45 29.09 5.80 7.82
N MET A 46 28.29 6.07 8.86
CA MET A 46 26.83 6.05 8.80
C MET A 46 26.27 6.97 7.69
N LYS A 47 27.02 8.00 7.34
CA LYS A 47 26.59 9.03 6.43
C LYS A 47 26.96 8.71 4.99
N LEU A 48 28.04 7.95 4.78
CA LEU A 48 28.28 7.29 3.51
C LEU A 48 27.16 6.29 3.20
N TRP A 49 26.73 5.48 4.19
CA TRP A 49 25.61 4.55 4.03
C TRP A 49 24.29 5.28 3.70
N ARG A 50 23.93 6.31 4.47
CA ARG A 50 22.72 7.14 4.19
C ARG A 50 22.76 7.79 2.82
N PHE A 51 23.92 8.30 2.42
CA PHE A 51 24.10 8.91 1.11
C PHE A 51 23.99 7.87 -0.02
N GLN A 52 24.54 6.67 0.15
CA GLN A 52 24.38 5.58 -0.81
C GLN A 52 22.92 5.17 -1.00
N ASN A 53 22.14 5.15 0.08
CA ASN A 53 20.69 4.90 0.01
C ASN A 53 19.97 6.00 -0.78
N LEU A 54 20.27 7.28 -0.51
CA LEU A 54 19.73 8.38 -1.29
C LEU A 54 20.10 8.30 -2.78
N LEU A 55 21.32 7.87 -3.12
CA LEU A 55 21.73 7.65 -4.51
C LEU A 55 21.01 6.47 -5.18
N ARG A 56 20.64 5.43 -4.42
CA ARG A 56 19.80 4.33 -4.93
C ARG A 56 18.39 4.83 -5.21
N ILE A 57 17.79 5.55 -4.27
CA ILE A 57 16.46 6.16 -4.42
C ILE A 57 16.45 7.16 -5.57
N GLN A 58 17.50 7.99 -5.71
CA GLN A 58 17.64 8.90 -6.84
C GLN A 58 17.60 8.17 -8.18
N ARG A 59 18.36 7.08 -8.33
CA ARG A 59 18.35 6.29 -9.57
C ARG A 59 16.96 5.73 -9.87
N LYS A 60 16.21 5.32 -8.85
CA LYS A 60 14.81 4.88 -9.00
C LYS A 60 13.91 6.04 -9.41
N VAL A 61 14.06 7.22 -8.81
CA VAL A 61 13.33 8.45 -9.18
C VAL A 61 13.59 8.82 -10.65
N ASP A 62 14.86 8.86 -11.06
CA ASP A 62 15.26 9.19 -12.43
C ASP A 62 14.69 8.14 -13.42
N ARG A 63 14.76 6.85 -13.07
CA ARG A 63 14.15 5.76 -13.87
C ARG A 63 12.65 5.94 -14.02
N ILE A 64 11.92 6.14 -12.93
CA ILE A 64 10.45 6.30 -12.94
C ILE A 64 10.06 7.55 -13.74
N ALA A 65 10.80 8.66 -13.57
CA ALA A 65 10.55 9.88 -14.32
C ALA A 65 10.74 9.68 -15.84
N ALA A 66 11.81 8.97 -16.23
CA ALA A 66 12.10 8.65 -17.63
C ALA A 66 11.07 7.69 -18.25
N GLU A 67 10.66 6.64 -17.52
CA GLU A 67 9.63 5.69 -17.97
C GLU A 67 8.26 6.34 -18.20
N ARG A 68 8.04 7.53 -17.62
CA ARG A 68 6.80 8.30 -17.72
C ARG A 68 6.88 9.48 -18.68
N ASP A 69 8.02 9.67 -19.34
CA ASP A 69 8.30 10.82 -20.20
C ASP A 69 8.10 12.18 -19.48
N PHE A 70 8.25 12.22 -18.15
CA PHE A 70 8.12 13.48 -17.41
C PHE A 70 9.25 14.42 -17.81
N PRO A 71 8.96 15.59 -18.40
CA PRO A 71 10.00 16.53 -18.73
C PRO A 71 10.64 17.02 -17.41
N ASP A 72 11.95 17.18 -17.42
CA ASP A 72 12.75 17.66 -16.27
C ASP A 72 12.18 18.92 -15.59
N ALA A 73 11.46 19.75 -16.35
CA ALA A 73 10.80 20.97 -15.88
C ALA A 73 9.55 20.73 -15.01
N LEU A 74 8.96 19.53 -15.06
CA LEU A 74 7.75 19.18 -14.30
C LEU A 74 8.08 18.67 -12.89
N LEU A 75 9.34 18.31 -12.64
CA LEU A 75 9.85 17.98 -11.31
C LEU A 75 10.12 19.26 -10.53
N GLN A 76 9.10 19.70 -9.81
CA GLN A 76 9.18 20.88 -8.97
C GLN A 76 9.88 20.57 -7.65
N ALA A 77 10.55 21.58 -7.08
CA ALA A 77 11.12 21.47 -5.75
C ALA A 77 10.02 21.31 -4.71
N LEU A 78 10.18 20.34 -3.81
CA LEU A 78 9.32 20.21 -2.65
C LEU A 78 9.57 21.37 -1.68
N PRO A 79 8.55 21.79 -0.90
CA PRO A 79 8.76 22.72 0.20
C PRO A 79 9.89 22.24 1.10
N PHE A 80 10.79 23.13 1.51
CA PHE A 80 12.03 22.78 2.24
C PHE A 80 11.80 21.82 3.42
N GLY A 81 10.75 22.04 4.21
CA GLY A 81 10.42 21.17 5.34
C GLY A 81 9.97 19.76 4.94
N ASP A 82 9.26 19.61 3.82
CA ASP A 82 8.89 18.30 3.27
C ASP A 82 10.12 17.62 2.68
N ALA A 83 10.92 18.37 1.91
CA ALA A 83 12.19 17.92 1.36
C ALA A 83 13.11 17.35 2.45
N MET A 84 13.33 18.10 3.54
CA MET A 84 14.21 17.68 4.63
C MET A 84 13.70 16.42 5.33
N ARG A 85 12.41 16.38 5.71
CA ARG A 85 11.80 15.20 6.35
C ARG A 85 11.91 13.96 5.48
N THR A 86 11.64 14.09 4.18
CA THR A 86 11.71 12.97 3.25
C THR A 86 13.14 12.50 3.06
N LEU A 87 14.13 13.39 2.90
CA LEU A 87 15.54 12.98 2.80
C LEU A 87 16.02 12.28 4.08
N GLU A 88 15.70 12.84 5.25
CA GLU A 88 16.08 12.26 6.53
C GLU A 88 15.52 10.84 6.71
N ALA A 89 14.24 10.65 6.37
CA ALA A 89 13.57 9.36 6.47
C ALA A 89 14.07 8.37 5.41
N ALA A 90 14.01 8.75 4.12
CA ALA A 90 14.35 7.89 3.00
C ALA A 90 15.84 7.47 3.00
N SER A 91 16.73 8.31 3.51
CA SER A 91 18.16 7.94 3.63
C SER A 91 18.43 6.78 4.60
N GLN A 92 17.50 6.49 5.51
CA GLN A 92 17.62 5.38 6.46
C GLN A 92 17.02 4.08 5.92
N GLU A 93 16.38 4.10 4.75
CA GLU A 93 15.81 2.92 4.11
C GLU A 93 16.90 2.15 3.35
N ASP A 94 17.07 0.87 3.65
CA ASP A 94 18.02 -0.02 2.97
C ASP A 94 17.36 -1.09 2.11
N GLU A 95 16.07 -1.38 2.35
CA GLU A 95 15.32 -2.39 1.62
C GLU A 95 14.92 -1.87 0.22
N ASP A 96 15.35 -2.57 -0.83
CA ASP A 96 15.22 -2.09 -2.22
C ASP A 96 13.75 -1.92 -2.66
N ASP A 97 12.86 -2.79 -2.17
CA ASP A 97 11.41 -2.74 -2.42
C ASP A 97 10.76 -1.52 -1.77
N VAL A 98 11.17 -1.16 -0.56
CA VAL A 98 10.65 0.03 0.14
C VAL A 98 11.26 1.30 -0.46
N GLN A 99 12.54 1.29 -0.86
CA GLN A 99 13.18 2.38 -1.61
C GLN A 99 12.44 2.69 -2.93
N GLU A 100 11.85 1.68 -3.59
CA GLU A 100 11.01 1.87 -4.76
C GLU A 100 9.73 2.65 -4.44
N LEU A 101 9.08 2.36 -3.31
CA LEU A 101 7.91 3.14 -2.86
C LEU A 101 8.27 4.58 -2.50
N TRP A 102 9.42 4.81 -1.86
CA TRP A 102 9.95 6.16 -1.63
C TRP A 102 10.14 6.92 -2.94
N ALA A 103 10.74 6.28 -3.95
CA ALA A 103 10.98 6.90 -5.25
C ALA A 103 9.67 7.29 -5.95
N ARG A 104 8.65 6.41 -5.92
CA ARG A 104 7.32 6.69 -6.47
C ARG A 104 6.65 7.86 -5.73
N LEU A 105 6.70 7.89 -4.39
CA LEU A 105 6.17 9.00 -3.60
C LEU A 105 6.80 10.33 -3.98
N ILE A 106 8.14 10.35 -4.13
CA ILE A 106 8.89 11.56 -4.48
C ILE A 106 8.50 12.05 -5.87
N VAL A 107 8.45 11.16 -6.87
CA VAL A 107 8.03 11.52 -8.23
C VAL A 107 6.62 12.10 -8.20
N LYS A 108 5.65 11.40 -7.60
CA LYS A 108 4.25 11.84 -7.57
C LYS A 108 4.09 13.20 -6.89
N ALA A 109 4.81 13.42 -5.80
CA ALA A 109 4.77 14.67 -5.07
C ALA A 109 5.42 15.81 -5.85
N ALA A 110 6.56 15.56 -6.50
CA ALA A 110 7.29 16.57 -7.26
C ALA A 110 6.59 16.96 -8.58
N THR A 111 5.78 16.07 -9.16
CA THR A 111 5.02 16.31 -10.39
C THR A 111 3.61 16.84 -10.16
N ALA A 112 3.16 16.92 -8.91
CA ALA A 112 1.86 17.48 -8.56
C ALA A 112 1.79 18.99 -8.85
N GLU A 113 0.60 19.50 -9.16
CA GLU A 113 0.36 20.95 -9.33
C GLU A 113 0.82 21.77 -8.11
N ARG A 114 0.66 21.19 -6.91
CA ARG A 114 1.15 21.74 -5.64
C ARG A 114 2.07 20.73 -4.97
N PRO A 115 3.39 20.84 -5.19
CA PRO A 115 4.35 19.89 -4.64
C PRO A 115 4.27 19.84 -3.11
N SER A 116 4.01 18.66 -2.58
CA SER A 116 3.94 18.42 -1.14
C SER A 116 3.98 16.93 -0.86
N ILE A 117 4.51 16.56 0.31
CA ILE A 117 4.46 15.18 0.79
C ILE A 117 3.68 15.15 2.10
N ASN A 118 2.63 14.34 2.13
CA ASN A 118 1.89 14.10 3.37
C ASN A 118 2.82 13.42 4.39
N LYS A 119 2.99 14.05 5.56
CA LYS A 119 3.80 13.51 6.66
C LYS A 119 3.39 12.09 7.07
N LEU A 120 2.10 11.76 6.94
CA LEU A 120 1.62 10.41 7.23
C LEU A 120 2.20 9.36 6.27
N HIS A 121 2.39 9.69 4.98
CA HIS A 121 3.00 8.76 4.03
C HIS A 121 4.48 8.49 4.36
N ILE A 122 5.20 9.51 4.86
CA ILE A 122 6.58 9.36 5.35
C ILE A 122 6.61 8.40 6.54
N GLU A 123 5.74 8.59 7.53
CA GLU A 123 5.68 7.72 8.72
C GLU A 123 5.25 6.29 8.40
N LEU A 124 4.33 6.11 7.43
CA LEU A 124 3.96 4.80 6.92
C LEU A 124 5.18 4.11 6.31
N LEU A 125 5.86 4.74 5.34
CA LEU A 125 7.02 4.15 4.66
C LEU A 125 8.14 3.75 5.64
N ARG A 126 8.43 4.59 6.64
CA ARG A 126 9.41 4.27 7.70
C ARG A 126 9.09 3.02 8.51
N SER A 127 7.83 2.58 8.47
CA SER A 127 7.33 1.45 9.25
C SER A 127 7.06 0.22 8.39
N LEU A 128 7.30 0.27 7.08
CA LEU A 128 7.07 -0.86 6.17
C LEU A 128 8.30 -1.74 6.05
N THR A 129 8.04 -3.01 5.78
CA THR A 129 9.01 -4.02 5.37
C THR A 129 8.76 -4.43 3.90
N PRO A 130 9.67 -5.19 3.27
CA PRO A 130 9.43 -5.76 1.94
C PRO A 130 8.13 -6.56 1.87
N ALA A 131 7.85 -7.42 2.86
CA ALA A 131 6.62 -8.20 2.94
C ALA A 131 5.38 -7.28 2.96
N ASP A 132 5.42 -6.18 3.72
CA ASP A 132 4.31 -5.22 3.78
C ASP A 132 4.04 -4.59 2.42
N SER A 133 5.10 -4.18 1.70
CA SER A 133 4.98 -3.62 0.37
C SER A 133 4.37 -4.63 -0.63
N ALA A 134 4.79 -5.90 -0.57
CA ALA A 134 4.26 -6.97 -1.42
C ALA A 134 2.77 -7.22 -1.18
N LEU A 135 2.34 -7.26 0.09
CA LEU A 135 0.92 -7.43 0.40
C LEU A 135 0.10 -6.22 -0.04
N LEU A 136 0.57 -4.99 0.25
CA LEU A 136 -0.14 -3.79 -0.16
C LEU A 136 -0.28 -3.70 -1.70
N ASP A 137 0.76 -4.03 -2.45
CA ASP A 137 0.71 -4.10 -3.92
C ASP A 137 -0.27 -5.18 -4.40
N LEU A 138 -0.35 -6.33 -3.71
CA LEU A 138 -1.32 -7.40 -4.01
C LEU A 138 -2.77 -6.95 -3.76
N LEU A 139 -3.00 -6.13 -2.73
CA LEU A 139 -4.34 -5.65 -2.32
C LEU A 139 -4.81 -4.39 -3.07
N TYR A 140 -3.89 -3.61 -3.65
CA TYR A 140 -4.24 -2.36 -4.33
C TYR A 140 -5.17 -2.50 -5.55
N PRO A 141 -5.17 -3.62 -6.30
CA PRO A 141 -6.27 -3.96 -7.19
C PRO A 141 -7.56 -4.19 -6.38
N ARG A 142 -8.51 -3.24 -6.46
CA ARG A 142 -9.76 -3.29 -5.68
C ARG A 142 -10.66 -4.45 -6.11
N VAL A 143 -10.59 -5.57 -5.40
CA VAL A 143 -11.51 -6.71 -5.60
C VAL A 143 -12.95 -6.30 -5.29
N ALA A 144 -13.17 -5.66 -4.14
CA ALA A 144 -14.50 -5.34 -3.63
C ALA A 144 -15.28 -4.36 -4.53
N GLU A 145 -14.58 -3.62 -5.38
CA GLU A 145 -15.19 -2.65 -6.30
C GLU A 145 -15.18 -3.15 -7.75
N ARG A 146 -14.62 -4.34 -8.01
CA ARG A 146 -14.61 -4.93 -9.32
C ARG A 146 -15.94 -5.62 -9.59
N LEU A 147 -16.61 -5.18 -10.64
CA LEU A 147 -17.77 -5.87 -11.19
C LEU A 147 -17.28 -6.96 -12.12
N PHE A 148 -17.70 -8.20 -11.86
CA PHE A 148 -17.44 -9.34 -12.73
C PHE A 148 -18.66 -9.62 -13.60
N HIS A 149 -18.42 -9.91 -14.88
CA HIS A 149 -19.41 -10.15 -15.92
C HIS A 149 -19.29 -11.53 -16.57
N SER A 150 -18.49 -12.43 -16.02
CA SER A 150 -18.54 -13.87 -16.31
C SER A 150 -17.80 -14.69 -15.26
N LYS A 151 -18.02 -16.01 -15.23
CA LYS A 151 -17.21 -16.92 -14.39
C LYS A 151 -15.77 -17.01 -14.90
N GLU A 152 -15.60 -16.90 -16.21
CA GLU A 152 -14.32 -16.89 -16.89
C GLU A 152 -13.46 -15.70 -16.44
N GLU A 153 -14.06 -14.51 -16.31
CA GLU A 153 -13.37 -13.33 -15.75
C GLU A 153 -12.91 -13.53 -14.31
N VAL A 154 -13.74 -14.18 -13.48
CA VAL A 154 -13.40 -14.48 -12.09
C VAL A 154 -12.24 -15.47 -12.01
N ASN A 155 -12.27 -16.51 -12.85
CA ASN A 155 -11.19 -17.49 -12.91
C ASN A 155 -9.88 -16.86 -13.40
N ALA A 156 -9.95 -16.02 -14.43
CA ALA A 156 -8.79 -15.29 -14.96
C ALA A 156 -8.19 -14.36 -13.89
N TYR A 157 -9.02 -13.60 -13.20
CA TYR A 157 -8.58 -12.74 -12.10
C TYR A 157 -7.97 -13.54 -10.94
N THR A 158 -8.60 -14.65 -10.56
CA THR A 158 -8.09 -15.54 -9.50
C THR A 158 -6.73 -16.12 -9.88
N ALA A 159 -6.53 -16.52 -11.14
CA ALA A 159 -5.26 -17.02 -11.64
C ALA A 159 -4.18 -15.92 -11.64
N GLU A 160 -4.51 -14.71 -12.12
CA GLU A 160 -3.60 -13.56 -12.12
C GLU A 160 -3.17 -13.17 -10.70
N ALA A 161 -4.13 -13.07 -9.77
CA ALA A 161 -3.85 -12.71 -8.39
C ALA A 161 -3.00 -13.78 -7.68
N ASN A 162 -3.27 -15.08 -7.90
CA ASN A 162 -2.42 -16.15 -7.38
C ASN A 162 -1.00 -16.10 -7.96
N ALA A 163 -0.86 -15.90 -9.28
CA ALA A 163 0.45 -15.77 -9.89
C ALA A 163 1.24 -14.57 -9.34
N LYS A 164 0.56 -13.44 -9.10
CA LYS A 164 1.17 -12.27 -8.44
C LYS A 164 1.58 -12.58 -7.00
N ALA A 165 0.72 -13.26 -6.24
CA ALA A 165 1.04 -13.68 -4.88
C ALA A 165 2.24 -14.62 -4.84
N ASP A 166 2.30 -15.61 -5.73
CA ASP A 166 3.43 -16.56 -5.84
C ASP A 166 4.75 -15.84 -6.18
N ALA A 167 4.69 -14.82 -7.04
CA ALA A 167 5.87 -14.09 -7.48
C ALA A 167 6.39 -13.06 -6.45
N SER A 168 5.57 -12.62 -5.50
CA SER A 168 5.91 -11.50 -4.61
C SER A 168 5.67 -11.80 -3.13
N TRP A 169 4.44 -12.14 -2.74
CA TRP A 169 4.06 -12.30 -1.34
C TRP A 169 4.44 -13.66 -0.75
N ARG A 170 4.30 -14.74 -1.51
CA ARG A 170 4.53 -16.12 -1.04
C ARG A 170 6.00 -16.54 -1.09
N THR A 171 6.88 -15.64 -1.55
CA THR A 171 8.34 -15.80 -1.48
C THR A 171 8.86 -15.65 -0.04
N PHE A 172 8.16 -14.85 0.77
CA PHE A 172 8.41 -14.69 2.21
C PHE A 172 7.94 -15.91 2.99
N SER A 173 8.57 -16.19 4.13
CA SER A 173 8.16 -17.26 5.04
C SER A 173 6.76 -17.00 5.64
N GLU A 174 6.11 -18.05 6.14
CA GLU A 174 4.81 -17.93 6.81
C GLU A 174 4.85 -16.99 8.02
N GLU A 175 5.94 -17.02 8.79
CA GLU A 175 6.16 -16.13 9.94
C GLU A 175 6.27 -14.67 9.51
N GLU A 176 7.08 -14.36 8.48
CA GLU A 176 7.22 -12.99 7.96
C GLU A 176 5.89 -12.45 7.42
N ARG A 177 5.13 -13.28 6.71
CA ARG A 177 3.78 -12.92 6.23
C ARG A 177 2.83 -12.63 7.38
N GLY A 178 2.83 -13.45 8.42
CA GLY A 178 2.03 -13.24 9.63
C GLY A 178 2.37 -11.93 10.35
N VAL A 179 3.66 -11.62 10.50
CA VAL A 179 4.13 -10.36 11.09
C VAL A 179 3.72 -9.16 10.24
N SER A 180 3.84 -9.27 8.92
CA SER A 180 3.44 -8.22 7.98
C SER A 180 1.95 -7.88 8.08
N ILE A 181 1.08 -8.89 8.11
CA ILE A 181 -0.37 -8.69 8.30
C ILE A 181 -0.64 -7.91 9.60
N GLN A 182 0.00 -8.28 10.70
CA GLN A 182 -0.14 -7.58 11.98
C GLN A 182 0.40 -6.14 11.93
N ASN A 183 1.53 -5.91 11.27
CA ASN A 183 2.08 -4.57 11.11
C ASN A 183 1.15 -3.67 10.29
N LEU A 184 0.61 -4.17 9.18
CA LEU A 184 -0.31 -3.40 8.33
C LEU A 184 -1.65 -3.14 9.02
N HIS A 185 -2.14 -4.04 9.88
CA HIS A 185 -3.27 -3.76 10.76
C HIS A 185 -2.95 -2.68 11.79
N ARG A 186 -1.78 -2.75 12.45
CA ARG A 186 -1.30 -1.74 13.40
C ARG A 186 -1.21 -0.35 12.74
N LEU A 187 -0.71 -0.30 11.51
CA LEU A 187 -0.63 0.92 10.70
C LEU A 187 -1.99 1.36 10.13
N ARG A 188 -3.05 0.58 10.34
CA ARG A 188 -4.40 0.81 9.80
C ARG A 188 -4.44 0.88 8.28
N CYS A 189 -3.50 0.25 7.59
CA CYS A 189 -3.47 0.19 6.12
C CYS A 189 -4.42 -0.89 5.58
N ILE A 190 -4.59 -1.99 6.31
CA ILE A 190 -5.47 -3.09 5.93
C ILE A 190 -6.50 -3.40 7.03
N THR A 191 -7.62 -3.97 6.59
CA THR A 191 -8.66 -4.54 7.44
C THR A 191 -9.12 -5.86 6.81
N ALA A 192 -9.80 -6.70 7.58
CA ALA A 192 -10.49 -7.84 7.03
C ALA A 192 -11.55 -7.40 6.00
N THR A 193 -11.63 -8.12 4.89
CA THR A 193 -12.69 -7.98 3.88
C THR A 193 -14.01 -8.42 4.50
N PRO A 194 -15.06 -7.58 4.51
CA PRO A 194 -16.36 -7.96 5.03
C PRO A 194 -16.90 -9.19 4.28
N ARG A 195 -17.23 -10.25 5.01
CA ARG A 195 -17.98 -11.37 4.43
C ARG A 195 -19.44 -11.00 4.35
N PHE A 196 -20.12 -11.45 3.28
CA PHE A 196 -21.53 -11.18 3.12
C PHE A 196 -22.33 -11.65 4.33
N PHE A 197 -23.11 -10.72 4.84
CA PHE A 197 -24.12 -10.96 5.84
C PHE A 197 -25.44 -11.27 5.11
N ASN A 198 -25.88 -12.53 5.13
CA ASN A 198 -27.12 -12.92 4.50
C ASN A 198 -28.28 -12.87 5.52
N ALA A 199 -29.09 -11.82 5.44
CA ALA A 199 -30.32 -11.70 6.24
C ALA A 199 -31.57 -12.19 5.48
N ASN A 200 -31.42 -12.75 4.27
CA ASN A 200 -32.56 -13.17 3.46
C ASN A 200 -33.28 -14.33 4.12
N GLY A 201 -34.61 -14.19 4.24
CA GLY A 201 -35.47 -15.17 4.88
C GLY A 201 -35.33 -15.24 6.39
N VAL A 202 -34.53 -14.36 7.03
CA VAL A 202 -34.53 -14.22 8.49
C VAL A 202 -35.88 -13.66 8.95
N LEU A 203 -36.40 -12.65 8.24
CA LEU A 203 -37.72 -12.09 8.47
C LEU A 203 -38.67 -12.48 7.34
N THR A 204 -39.79 -13.08 7.70
CA THR A 204 -40.91 -13.31 6.78
C THR A 204 -42.08 -12.45 7.22
N ALA A 205 -42.38 -11.40 6.44
CA ALA A 205 -43.55 -10.56 6.68
C ALA A 205 -44.83 -11.34 6.40
N PHE A 206 -45.83 -11.18 7.25
CA PHE A 206 -47.17 -11.73 7.05
C PHE A 206 -48.22 -10.76 7.56
N TYR A 207 -49.41 -10.86 6.99
CA TYR A 207 -50.59 -10.13 7.44
C TYR A 207 -51.58 -11.10 8.05
N ASP A 208 -51.85 -10.95 9.34
CA ASP A 208 -52.92 -11.67 10.02
C ASP A 208 -54.25 -10.95 9.75
N ARG A 209 -55.08 -11.53 8.87
CA ARG A 209 -56.37 -10.94 8.48
C ARG A 209 -57.37 -10.88 9.62
N ASP A 210 -57.35 -11.86 10.52
CA ASP A 210 -58.32 -11.97 11.61
C ASP A 210 -58.01 -10.96 12.70
N ARG A 211 -56.71 -10.72 12.95
CA ARG A 211 -56.24 -9.74 13.93
C ARG A 211 -55.97 -8.36 13.36
N ARG A 212 -55.95 -8.22 12.03
CA ARG A 212 -55.57 -6.99 11.28
C ARG A 212 -54.19 -6.46 11.70
N ILE A 213 -53.22 -7.36 11.80
CA ILE A 213 -51.85 -7.03 12.21
C ILE A 213 -50.89 -7.36 11.07
N ASP A 214 -50.06 -6.40 10.70
CA ASP A 214 -48.83 -6.64 9.96
C ASP A 214 -47.74 -7.06 10.95
N ALA A 215 -47.19 -8.27 10.76
CA ALA A 215 -46.16 -8.83 11.62
C ALA A 215 -45.06 -9.49 10.79
N ALA A 216 -43.95 -9.82 11.45
CA ALA A 216 -42.87 -10.58 10.86
C ALA A 216 -42.54 -11.78 11.75
N LEU A 217 -42.41 -12.96 11.14
CA LEU A 217 -41.84 -14.14 11.80
C LEU A 217 -40.34 -14.16 11.59
N ILE A 218 -39.62 -14.48 12.66
CA ILE A 218 -38.19 -14.74 12.61
C ILE A 218 -38.00 -16.24 12.38
N ASP A 219 -37.24 -16.61 11.36
CA ASP A 219 -36.70 -17.98 11.24
C ASP A 219 -35.58 -18.13 12.30
N PRO A 220 -35.77 -18.94 13.36
CA PRO A 220 -34.82 -19.00 14.47
C PRO A 220 -33.45 -19.54 14.05
N GLN A 221 -33.42 -20.48 13.11
CA GLN A 221 -32.17 -21.09 12.65
C GLN A 221 -31.36 -20.10 11.83
N ARG A 222 -32.00 -19.43 10.85
CA ARG A 222 -31.34 -18.40 10.06
C ARG A 222 -30.90 -17.22 10.91
N PHE A 223 -31.69 -16.84 11.91
CA PHE A 223 -31.33 -15.79 12.85
C PHE A 223 -30.10 -16.17 13.70
N GLN A 224 -30.01 -17.42 14.16
CA GLN A 224 -28.84 -17.92 14.89
C GLN A 224 -27.57 -17.96 14.02
N GLU A 225 -27.68 -18.44 12.78
CA GLU A 225 -26.58 -18.41 11.80
C GLU A 225 -26.09 -16.98 11.57
N MET A 226 -27.03 -16.05 11.38
CA MET A 226 -26.78 -14.62 11.20
C MET A 226 -26.02 -14.00 12.38
N LEU A 227 -26.46 -14.27 13.62
CA LEU A 227 -25.77 -13.80 14.84
C LEU A 227 -24.37 -14.40 14.97
N SER A 228 -24.21 -15.68 14.61
CA SER A 228 -22.91 -16.37 14.67
C SER A 228 -21.91 -15.77 13.68
N SER A 229 -22.36 -15.44 12.46
CA SER A 229 -21.53 -14.72 11.48
C SER A 229 -21.11 -13.34 11.98
N LEU A 230 -22.01 -12.57 12.61
CA LEU A 230 -21.68 -11.27 13.21
C LEU A 230 -20.64 -11.40 14.32
N LEU A 231 -20.82 -12.37 15.21
CA LEU A 231 -19.90 -12.59 16.31
C LEU A 231 -18.49 -12.95 15.78
N THR A 232 -18.40 -13.82 14.79
CA THR A 232 -17.14 -14.15 14.11
C THR A 232 -16.49 -12.91 13.49
N LEU A 233 -17.27 -12.06 12.80
CA LEU A 233 -16.77 -10.81 12.23
C LEU A 233 -16.24 -9.85 13.30
N ILE A 234 -16.93 -9.74 14.45
CA ILE A 234 -16.48 -8.91 15.58
C ILE A 234 -15.16 -9.43 16.15
N TYR A 235 -15.05 -10.74 16.38
CA TYR A 235 -13.81 -11.33 16.89
C TYR A 235 -12.65 -11.17 15.90
N GLN A 236 -12.91 -11.38 14.61
CA GLN A 236 -11.93 -11.15 13.55
C GLN A 236 -11.51 -9.67 13.48
N ALA A 237 -12.46 -8.74 13.50
CA ALA A 237 -12.18 -7.30 13.49
C ALA A 237 -11.45 -6.82 14.75
N SER A 238 -11.64 -7.51 15.89
CA SER A 238 -10.91 -7.25 17.13
C SER A 238 -9.49 -7.84 17.16
N GLY A 239 -9.14 -8.71 16.21
CA GLY A 239 -7.88 -9.46 16.19
C GLY A 239 -7.81 -10.62 17.21
N ALA A 240 -8.91 -10.92 17.91
CA ALA A 240 -8.98 -12.01 18.90
C ALA A 240 -8.98 -13.41 18.25
N VAL A 241 -9.39 -13.51 16.99
CA VAL A 241 -9.37 -14.74 16.20
C VAL A 241 -8.73 -14.41 14.85
N PRO A 242 -7.77 -15.23 14.36
CA PRO A 242 -7.21 -15.03 13.04
C PRO A 242 -8.30 -15.17 11.97
N TYR A 243 -8.13 -14.46 10.86
CA TYR A 243 -9.00 -14.68 9.72
C TYR A 243 -8.73 -16.08 9.16
N ALA A 244 -9.79 -16.84 8.85
CA ALA A 244 -9.63 -18.14 8.22
C ALA A 244 -9.11 -17.92 6.78
N GLU A 245 -7.81 -18.13 6.58
CA GLU A 245 -7.10 -17.96 5.31
C GLU A 245 -7.58 -18.94 4.22
N ASP A 246 -8.24 -20.03 4.60
CA ASP A 246 -8.70 -21.09 3.71
C ASP A 246 -10.07 -20.82 3.05
N GLN A 247 -10.75 -19.73 3.41
CA GLN A 247 -12.10 -19.46 2.92
C GLN A 247 -12.08 -18.48 1.75
N SER A 248 -12.65 -18.93 0.64
CA SER A 248 -12.76 -18.14 -0.58
C SER A 248 -13.67 -16.91 -0.40
N ILE A 249 -13.33 -15.82 -1.07
CA ILE A 249 -14.05 -14.54 -0.94
C ILE A 249 -15.25 -14.61 -1.86
N PRO A 250 -16.48 -14.58 -1.33
CA PRO A 250 -17.66 -14.57 -2.17
C PRO A 250 -17.69 -13.29 -3.02
N ILE A 251 -18.20 -13.39 -4.24
CA ILE A 251 -18.37 -12.25 -5.14
C ILE A 251 -19.83 -12.13 -5.59
N GLN A 252 -20.29 -10.90 -5.76
CA GLN A 252 -21.58 -10.57 -6.35
C GLN A 252 -21.42 -10.25 -7.84
N TYR A 253 -22.39 -10.66 -8.63
CA TYR A 253 -22.42 -10.41 -10.06
C TYR A 253 -23.47 -9.35 -10.39
N GLN A 254 -23.21 -8.48 -11.36
CA GLN A 254 -24.24 -7.60 -11.92
C GLN A 254 -24.94 -8.31 -13.08
N SER A 255 -26.21 -8.67 -12.87
CA SER A 255 -27.08 -9.14 -13.94
C SER A 255 -27.66 -7.92 -14.70
N PRO A 256 -27.95 -8.04 -16.01
CA PRO A 256 -28.72 -7.03 -16.75
C PRO A 256 -30.08 -6.70 -16.10
N PHE A 257 -30.57 -7.55 -15.19
CA PHE A 257 -31.84 -7.41 -14.48
C PHE A 257 -31.68 -7.00 -12.99
N GLY A 258 -30.48 -6.58 -12.56
CA GLY A 258 -30.19 -6.12 -11.19
C GLY A 258 -28.98 -6.78 -10.53
N VAL A 259 -28.77 -6.55 -9.23
CA VAL A 259 -27.73 -7.26 -8.47
C VAL A 259 -28.12 -8.76 -8.42
N GLY A 260 -27.37 -9.59 -9.14
CA GLY A 260 -27.57 -11.03 -9.18
C GLY A 260 -27.11 -11.68 -7.86
N GLY A 261 -27.70 -12.82 -7.51
CA GLY A 261 -27.31 -13.58 -6.32
C GLY A 261 -25.83 -14.00 -6.30
N LEU A 262 -25.37 -14.53 -5.15
CA LEU A 262 -24.03 -15.08 -4.95
C LEU A 262 -23.69 -16.09 -6.06
N MET A 263 -22.65 -15.84 -6.85
CA MET A 263 -22.36 -16.62 -8.05
C MET A 263 -20.86 -16.91 -8.26
N GLY A 264 -20.09 -17.04 -7.19
CA GLY A 264 -18.69 -17.46 -7.26
C GLY A 264 -17.87 -17.08 -6.03
N SER A 265 -16.61 -17.50 -6.03
CA SER A 265 -15.68 -17.14 -4.98
C SER A 265 -14.25 -17.00 -5.51
N ILE A 266 -13.53 -16.00 -5.03
CA ILE A 266 -12.10 -15.82 -5.32
C ILE A 266 -11.31 -16.66 -4.33
N ALA A 267 -10.55 -17.63 -4.83
CA ALA A 267 -9.70 -18.50 -4.04
C ALA A 267 -8.27 -17.94 -3.96
N VAL A 268 -8.14 -16.79 -3.29
CA VAL A 268 -6.85 -16.14 -3.00
C VAL A 268 -6.91 -15.73 -1.52
N PRO A 269 -6.28 -16.50 -0.61
CA PRO A 269 -6.31 -16.28 0.84
C PRO A 269 -6.02 -14.83 1.24
N GLU A 270 -5.06 -14.20 0.57
CA GLU A 270 -4.56 -12.86 0.87
C GLU A 270 -5.64 -11.77 0.71
N LEU A 271 -6.55 -11.96 -0.25
CA LEU A 271 -7.63 -11.02 -0.55
C LEU A 271 -8.75 -11.07 0.50
N SER A 272 -8.63 -11.95 1.51
CA SER A 272 -9.45 -11.90 2.73
C SER A 272 -9.20 -10.63 3.55
N HIS A 273 -8.15 -9.87 3.20
CA HIS A 273 -7.91 -8.51 3.64
C HIS A 273 -8.21 -7.53 2.50
N MET A 274 -8.55 -6.30 2.87
CA MET A 274 -8.73 -5.18 1.95
C MET A 274 -8.03 -3.94 2.50
N LEU A 275 -7.67 -3.02 1.60
CA LEU A 275 -7.17 -1.72 1.98
C LEU A 275 -8.25 -0.91 2.71
N THR A 276 -7.87 -0.26 3.81
CA THR A 276 -8.70 0.77 4.46
C THR A 276 -8.68 2.06 3.62
N PRO A 277 -9.50 3.08 3.94
CA PRO A 277 -9.35 4.39 3.31
C PRO A 277 -7.93 4.97 3.43
N LEU A 278 -7.26 4.75 4.57
CA LEU A 278 -5.88 5.20 4.76
C LEU A 278 -4.90 4.43 3.87
N GLY A 279 -4.96 3.09 3.88
CA GLY A 279 -4.09 2.27 3.03
C GLY A 279 -4.31 2.55 1.55
N MET A 280 -5.55 2.83 1.15
CA MET A 280 -5.91 3.20 -0.20
C MET A 280 -5.31 4.54 -0.63
N GLU A 281 -5.44 5.59 0.18
CA GLU A 281 -4.84 6.90 -0.12
C GLU A 281 -3.31 6.82 -0.14
N PHE A 282 -2.71 6.04 0.77
CA PHE A 282 -1.30 5.76 0.74
C PHE A 282 -0.86 5.08 -0.56
N MET A 283 -1.54 3.99 -0.96
CA MET A 283 -1.20 3.28 -2.19
C MET A 283 -1.38 4.15 -3.43
N LYS A 284 -2.42 4.99 -3.50
CA LYS A 284 -2.53 6.00 -4.56
C LYS A 284 -1.32 6.93 -4.61
N ALA A 285 -0.78 7.31 -3.46
CA ALA A 285 0.37 8.20 -3.38
C ALA A 285 1.68 7.54 -3.81
N VAL A 286 1.80 6.21 -3.67
CA VAL A 286 3.02 5.44 -3.98
C VAL A 286 2.89 4.51 -5.18
N THR A 287 1.73 4.47 -5.84
CA THR A 287 1.53 3.78 -7.11
C THR A 287 1.43 4.79 -8.24
N MET A 288 2.15 4.50 -9.32
CA MET A 288 2.14 5.30 -10.53
C MET A 288 1.04 4.74 -11.44
N ASP A 289 -0.11 5.41 -11.56
CA ASP A 289 -1.21 4.94 -12.40
C ASP A 289 -0.99 5.39 -13.86
N ARG A 290 -1.57 4.65 -14.82
CA ARG A 290 -1.53 5.05 -16.25
C ARG A 290 -2.29 6.34 -16.55
N SER A 291 -3.18 6.74 -15.64
CA SER A 291 -3.98 7.96 -15.72
C SER A 291 -3.31 9.17 -15.06
N ASP A 292 -2.18 8.98 -14.37
CA ASP A 292 -1.42 10.13 -13.87
C ASP A 292 -0.98 10.99 -15.08
N PRO A 293 -1.15 12.33 -15.01
CA PRO A 293 -0.88 13.20 -16.15
C PRO A 293 0.54 13.00 -16.66
N LYS A 294 0.72 13.00 -17.98
CA LYS A 294 2.02 13.01 -18.65
C LYS A 294 2.61 14.42 -18.63
#